data_AF-A0A8D0LAH0-F1
#
_entry.id   AF-A0A8D0LAH0-F1
#
_cell.length_a   1.000
_cell.length_b   1.000
_cell.length_c   1.000
_cell.angle_alpha   90.00
_cell.angle_beta   90.00
_cell.angle_gamma   90.00
#
_symmetry.space_group_name_H-M   'P 1'
#
loop_
_entity.id
_entity.type
_entity.pdbx_description
1 polymer ?
#
loop_
_entity_poly.entity_id
_entity_poly.type
_entity_poly.pdbx_seq_one_letter_code
_entity_poly.pdbx_strand_id
1 'polypeptide(L)' 'ISVKTSNILHPPLFRLIAQIHDELLFEVEDSQIPEFSALVKRRMESLQQAKGLKEQLKVPLKVILATGKSWGCMIEFQEM' A
#
# COMPACT_ATOMS: atom_id res chain seq x y z
N ILE A 1 2.59 -1.42 4.87
CA ILE A 1 2.66 -1.13 3.41
C ILE A 1 3.37 0.17 3.23
N SER A 2 4.33 0.17 2.33
CA SER A 2 5.29 1.24 2.14
C SER A 2 5.16 1.75 0.70
N VAL A 3 4.96 3.05 0.53
CA VAL A 3 4.76 3.71 -0.77
C VAL A 3 5.94 4.65 -1.01
N LYS A 4 6.82 4.29 -1.93
CA LYS A 4 7.94 5.10 -2.34
C LYS A 4 7.53 6.08 -3.44
N THR A 5 7.99 7.31 -3.31
CA THR A 5 7.70 8.41 -4.24
C THR A 5 8.89 8.63 -5.16
N SER A 6 8.68 8.78 -6.47
CA SER A 6 9.76 8.99 -7.44
C SER A 6 9.31 9.87 -8.61
N ASN A 7 10.24 10.68 -9.11
CA ASN A 7 10.01 11.62 -10.21
C ASN A 7 10.34 10.89 -11.54
N ILE A 8 9.38 10.12 -12.06
CA ILE A 8 9.59 9.26 -13.24
C ILE A 8 8.94 9.92 -14.46
N LEU A 9 9.74 10.13 -15.52
CA LEU A 9 9.23 10.41 -16.87
C LEU A 9 8.58 9.12 -17.43
N HIS A 10 7.33 8.83 -17.01
CA HIS A 10 6.34 7.80 -17.43
C HIS A 10 6.87 6.41 -17.88
N PRO A 11 6.58 5.23 -17.25
CA PRO A 11 5.25 4.65 -16.85
C PRO A 11 5.32 3.81 -15.52
N PRO A 12 4.37 2.88 -15.17
CA PRO A 12 2.90 2.97 -15.03
C PRO A 12 2.50 3.77 -13.77
N LEU A 13 1.19 4.07 -13.61
CA LEU A 13 0.59 4.84 -12.49
C LEU A 13 1.08 4.39 -11.09
N PHE A 14 1.34 3.09 -10.94
CA PHE A 14 1.96 2.49 -9.75
C PHE A 14 2.64 1.18 -10.12
N ARG A 15 3.73 0.83 -9.41
CA ARG A 15 4.50 -0.41 -9.63
C ARG A 15 4.81 -1.09 -8.30
N LEU A 16 4.56 -2.39 -8.18
CA LEU A 16 5.05 -3.19 -7.05
C LEU A 16 6.56 -3.40 -7.23
N ILE A 17 7.36 -2.96 -6.26
CA ILE A 17 8.82 -3.06 -6.28
C ILE A 17 9.30 -4.27 -5.51
N ALA A 18 8.72 -4.51 -4.33
CA ALA A 18 9.09 -5.62 -3.48
C ALA A 18 7.92 -6.07 -2.59
N GLN A 19 7.96 -7.34 -2.22
CA GLN A 19 7.18 -7.91 -1.13
C GLN A 19 8.17 -8.49 -0.12
N ILE A 20 8.04 -8.06 1.13
CA ILE A 20 8.91 -8.47 2.23
C ILE A 20 8.02 -8.87 3.38
N HIS A 21 7.89 -10.17 3.63
CA HIS A 21 6.94 -10.71 4.61
C HIS A 21 5.51 -10.16 4.39
N ASP A 22 5.01 -9.38 5.35
CA ASP A 22 3.71 -8.71 5.38
C ASP A 22 3.72 -7.28 4.81
N GLU A 23 4.89 -6.80 4.36
CA GLU A 23 5.05 -5.49 3.74
C GLU A 23 5.05 -5.58 2.21
N LEU A 24 4.26 -4.70 1.59
CA LEU A 24 4.30 -4.43 0.16
C LEU A 24 4.91 -3.05 -0.07
N LEU A 25 5.90 -2.98 -0.96
CA LEU A 25 6.58 -1.76 -1.36
C LEU A 25 6.17 -1.38 -2.78
N PHE A 26 5.52 -0.23 -2.93
CA PHE A 26 5.10 0.30 -4.23
C PHE A 26 5.90 1.54 -4.59
N GLU A 27 6.12 1.76 -5.88
CA GLU A 27 6.54 3.03 -6.44
C GLU A 27 5.34 3.67 -7.12
N VAL A 28 5.04 4.91 -6.73
CA VAL A 28 3.81 5.61 -7.15
C VAL A 28 4.17 7.07 -7.43
N GLU A 29 3.50 7.66 -8.42
CA GLU A 29 3.59 9.09 -8.69
C GLU A 29 2.97 9.90 -7.54
N ASP A 30 3.62 11.02 -7.17
CA ASP A 30 3.18 11.87 -6.05
C ASP A 30 1.70 12.28 -6.12
N SER A 31 1.23 12.60 -7.34
CA SER A 31 -0.14 13.02 -7.61
C SER A 31 -1.19 11.95 -7.28
N GLN A 32 -0.79 10.67 -7.30
CA GLN A 32 -1.68 9.52 -7.15
C GLN A 32 -1.62 8.87 -5.77
N ILE A 33 -0.68 9.29 -4.91
CA ILE A 33 -0.53 8.74 -3.55
C ILE A 33 -1.86 8.67 -2.80
N PRO A 34 -2.72 9.72 -2.77
CA PRO A 34 -3.96 9.67 -2.00
C PRO A 34 -4.92 8.58 -2.49
N GLU A 35 -5.17 8.53 -3.80
CA GLU A 35 -6.10 7.56 -4.40
C GLU A 35 -5.56 6.13 -4.29
N PHE A 36 -4.27 5.94 -4.58
CA PHE A 36 -3.64 4.64 -4.53
C PHE A 36 -3.58 4.08 -3.11
N SER A 37 -3.26 4.93 -2.13
CA SER A 37 -3.25 4.57 -0.70
C SER A 37 -4.61 4.07 -0.23
N ALA A 38 -5.68 4.81 -0.56
CA ALA A 38 -7.06 4.43 -0.23
C ALA A 38 -7.46 3.09 -0.88
N LEU A 39 -7.10 2.89 -2.15
CA LEU A 39 -7.36 1.65 -2.88
C LEU A 39 -6.66 0.46 -2.23
N VAL A 40 -5.37 0.57 -1.95
CA VAL A 40 -4.56 -0.51 -1.39
C VAL A 40 -5.03 -0.90 0.01
N LYS A 41 -5.28 0.10 0.87
CA LYS A 41 -5.80 -0.13 2.23
C LYS A 41 -7.13 -0.86 2.18
N ARG A 42 -8.10 -0.34 1.42
CA ARG A 42 -9.42 -1.00 1.25
C ARG A 42 -9.26 -2.42 0.73
N ARG A 43 -8.43 -2.62 -0.29
CA ARG A 43 -8.26 -3.93 -0.92
C ARG A 43 -7.70 -4.94 0.08
N MET A 44 -6.68 -4.55 0.83
CA MET A 44 -6.03 -5.44 1.79
C MET A 44 -6.91 -5.70 3.02
N GLU A 45 -7.52 -4.67 3.62
CA GLU A 45 -8.42 -4.87 4.75
C GLU A 45 -9.65 -5.73 4.38
N SER A 46 -10.15 -5.63 3.13
CA SER A 46 -11.26 -6.46 2.64
C SER A 46 -10.93 -7.96 2.58
N LEU A 47 -9.65 -8.34 2.57
CA LEU A 47 -9.24 -9.75 2.55
C LEU A 47 -9.69 -10.50 3.80
N GLN A 48 -9.99 -9.78 4.90
CA GLN A 48 -10.57 -10.36 6.10
C GLN A 48 -11.85 -11.16 5.81
N GLN A 49 -12.65 -10.72 4.83
CA GLN A 49 -13.95 -11.31 4.46
C GLN A 49 -13.93 -11.99 3.09
N ALA A 50 -12.76 -12.19 2.48
CA ALA A 50 -12.67 -12.71 1.12
C ALA A 50 -13.21 -14.16 1.03
N LYS A 51 -14.28 -14.32 0.24
CA LYS A 51 -14.89 -15.63 -0.08
C LYS A 51 -13.91 -16.45 -0.93
N GLY A 52 -13.08 -17.25 -0.27
CA GLY A 52 -12.00 -18.03 -0.91
C GLY A 52 -10.89 -18.42 0.07
N LEU A 53 -10.75 -17.69 1.17
CA LEU A 53 -10.00 -18.18 2.33
C LEU A 53 -10.82 -19.28 3.00
N LYS A 54 -10.21 -20.45 3.24
CA LYS A 54 -10.84 -21.58 3.96
C LYS A 54 -11.44 -21.15 5.30
N GLU A 55 -10.84 -20.16 5.93
CA GLU A 55 -11.27 -19.60 7.21
C GLU A 55 -11.26 -18.07 7.14
N GLN A 56 -12.36 -17.44 7.56
CA GLN A 56 -12.41 -16.00 7.72
C GLN A 56 -11.57 -15.57 8.92
N LEU A 57 -10.84 -14.47 8.79
CA LEU A 57 -10.05 -13.92 9.89
C LEU A 57 -10.98 -13.43 11.00
N LYS A 58 -10.86 -14.01 12.19
CA LYS A 58 -11.63 -13.61 13.39
C LYS A 58 -11.22 -12.24 13.93
N VAL A 59 -10.06 -11.74 13.52
CA VAL A 59 -9.51 -10.44 13.93
C VAL A 59 -9.49 -9.48 12.74
N PRO A 60 -9.74 -8.17 12.97
CA PRO A 60 -9.59 -7.16 11.93
C PRO A 60 -8.17 -7.13 11.38
N LEU A 61 -8.03 -7.15 10.06
CA LEU A 61 -6.74 -6.96 9.42
C LEU A 61 -6.47 -5.46 9.31
N LYS A 62 -5.66 -4.90 10.21
CA LYS A 62 -5.28 -3.48 10.19
C LYS A 62 -4.16 -3.27 9.18
N VAL A 63 -4.34 -2.35 8.23
CA VAL A 63 -3.30 -1.97 7.27
C VAL A 63 -2.69 -0.62 7.64
N ILE A 64 -1.36 -0.61 7.82
CA ILE A 64 -0.58 0.61 8.02
C ILE A 64 0.02 1.03 6.69
N LEU A 65 -0.16 2.30 6.33
CA LEU A 65 0.43 2.91 5.15
C LEU A 65 1.55 3.85 5.58
N ALA A 66 2.66 3.86 4.84
CA ALA A 66 3.72 4.83 5.00
C ALA A 66 4.17 5.33 3.62
N THR A 67 4.53 6.60 3.50
CA THR A 67 5.03 7.19 2.25
C THR A 67 6.40 7.83 2.44
N GLY A 68 7.24 7.84 1.41
CA GLY A 68 8.55 8.49 1.48
C GLY A 68 9.33 8.46 0.16
N LYS A 69 10.27 9.39 -0.04
CA LYS A 69 11.13 9.43 -1.24
C LYS A 69 12.17 8.30 -1.26
N SER A 70 12.53 7.81 -0.07
CA SER A 70 13.40 6.66 0.14
C SER A 70 12.77 5.75 1.20
N TRP A 71 13.14 4.47 1.18
CA TRP A 71 12.61 3.49 2.13
C TRP A 71 13.00 3.82 3.59
N GLY A 72 14.23 4.28 3.82
CA GLY A 72 14.69 4.67 5.16
C GLY A 72 14.05 5.95 5.73
N CYS A 73 13.27 6.69 4.94
CA CYS A 73 12.64 7.95 5.34
C CYS A 73 11.12 7.92 5.21
N MET A 74 10.51 6.75 5.33
CA MET A 74 9.06 6.60 5.27
C MET A 74 8.38 7.14 6.52
N ILE A 75 7.30 7.88 6.32
CA ILE A 75 6.48 8.47 7.38
C ILE A 75 5.09 7.87 7.25
N GLU A 76 4.45 7.56 8.38
CA GLU A 76 3.09 7.02 8.38
C GLU A 76 2.14 7.96 7.64
N PHE A 77 1.42 7.40 6.68
CA PHE A 77 0.46 8.12 5.85
C PHE A 77 -0.93 7.99 6.48
N GLN A 78 -1.45 9.12 6.97
CA GLN A 78 -2.83 9.23 7.43
C GLN A 78 -3.68 9.83 6.30
N GLU A 79 -4.76 9.15 5.93
CA GLU A 79 -5.82 9.74 5.11
C GLU A 79 -6.41 10.94 5.89
N MET A 80 -6.31 12.15 5.34
CA MET A 80 -7.03 13.33 5.81
C MET A 80 -8.47 13.32 5.33
#